data_AF-A0A090T3N4-F1
#
_entry.id   AF-A0A090T3N4-F1
#
_cell.length_a   1.000
_cell.length_b   1.000
_cell.length_c   1.000
_cell.angle_alpha   90.00
_cell.angle_beta   90.00
_cell.angle_gamma   90.00
#
_symmetry.space_group_name_H-M   'P 1'
#
loop_
_entity.id
_entity.type
_entity.pdbx_description
1 polymer ?
#
loop_
_entity_poly.entity_id
_entity_poly.type
_entity_poly.pdbx_seq_one_letter_code
_entity_poly.pdbx_strand_id
1 'polypeptide(L)'
;MFVLISLVLSVAILAAIYRYAKITEAKVERKYQLVVQLRDLITLIRQHRTATHYQLMFDQKKVKQLEKIELEMETCCLKLISIAHFDNKPLYRVLHSNVKLLSRSWKKHTVSKNQIVHGKLIRQTLFLVDEIFTAWLVDSERDELEQEYRNVWQGVIDSLDCLTQLRICIDGTDSELGRQRILHYCKQMHRKVNHLSLVGPLSVPSPMYSTTVSKIEALIENPDTPLDKEFMYQLTAELSELIFSSYDGLVSEIAKDLYQPVPNIMTV
;
A
#
# COMPACT_ATOMS: atom_id res chain seq x y z
N MET A 1 34.61 -48.45 -12.78
CA MET A 1 33.71 -48.42 -11.59
C MET A 1 33.70 -47.05 -10.92
N PHE A 2 34.86 -46.50 -10.52
CA PHE A 2 34.94 -45.17 -9.89
C PHE A 2 34.38 -44.02 -10.75
N VAL A 3 34.66 -44.02 -12.06
CA VAL A 3 34.13 -43.01 -13.00
C VAL A 3 32.61 -43.03 -13.08
N LEU A 4 32.00 -44.23 -13.07
CA LEU A 4 30.56 -44.41 -13.17
C LEU A 4 29.86 -43.99 -11.87
N ILE A 5 30.45 -44.31 -10.72
CA ILE A 5 29.99 -43.84 -9.40
C ILE A 5 30.10 -42.31 -9.30
N SER A 6 31.21 -41.72 -9.73
CA SER A 6 31.42 -40.27 -9.76
C SER A 6 30.39 -39.57 -10.65
N LEU A 7 30.13 -40.11 -11.85
CA LEU A 7 29.12 -39.57 -12.77
C LEU A 7 27.71 -39.60 -12.15
N VAL A 8 27.31 -40.72 -11.55
CA VAL A 8 26.00 -40.84 -10.89
C VAL A 8 25.89 -39.84 -9.74
N LEU A 9 26.95 -39.69 -8.94
CA LEU A 9 26.98 -38.73 -7.84
C LEU A 9 26.85 -37.28 -8.35
N SER A 10 27.58 -36.92 -9.41
CA SER A 10 27.49 -35.58 -10.01
C SER A 10 26.09 -35.30 -10.55
N VAL A 11 25.46 -36.26 -11.23
CA VAL A 11 24.07 -36.12 -11.71
C VAL A 11 23.10 -35.97 -10.54
N ALA A 12 23.28 -36.74 -9.46
CA ALA A 12 22.43 -36.64 -8.28
C ALA A 12 22.56 -35.26 -7.59
N ILE A 13 23.78 -34.74 -7.48
CA ILE A 13 24.05 -33.39 -6.94
C ILE A 13 23.39 -32.32 -7.83
N LEU A 14 23.56 -32.40 -9.15
CA LEU A 14 22.93 -31.46 -10.08
C LEU A 14 21.40 -31.50 -9.99
N ALA A 15 20.80 -32.69 -9.91
CA ALA A 15 19.37 -32.85 -9.74
C ALA A 15 18.87 -32.27 -8.41
N ALA A 16 19.63 -32.45 -7.33
CA ALA A 16 19.33 -31.87 -6.02
C ALA A 16 19.39 -30.34 -6.05
N ILE A 17 20.45 -29.76 -6.65
CA ILE A 17 20.61 -28.31 -6.83
C ILE A 17 19.47 -27.74 -7.67
N TYR A 18 19.12 -28.39 -8.78
CA TYR A 18 18.03 -27.96 -9.65
C TYR A 18 16.68 -27.98 -8.93
N ARG A 19 16.38 -29.07 -8.20
CA ARG A 19 15.16 -29.16 -7.39
C ARG A 19 15.11 -28.08 -6.31
N TYR A 20 16.21 -27.87 -5.60
CA TYR A 20 16.33 -26.82 -4.61
C TYR A 20 16.07 -25.44 -5.22
N ALA A 21 16.72 -25.13 -6.34
CA ALA A 21 16.54 -23.88 -7.07
C ALA A 21 15.07 -23.66 -7.48
N LYS A 22 14.39 -24.69 -8.01
CA LYS A 22 12.97 -24.61 -8.40
C LYS A 22 12.03 -24.37 -7.21
N ILE A 23 12.31 -24.98 -6.06
CA ILE A 23 11.53 -24.76 -4.84
C ILE A 23 11.72 -23.32 -4.34
N THR A 24 12.95 -22.83 -4.32
CA THR A 24 13.28 -21.45 -3.93
C THR A 24 12.64 -20.43 -4.86
N GLU A 25 12.73 -20.65 -6.17
CA GLU A 25 12.07 -19.82 -7.20
C GLU A 25 10.55 -19.75 -6.97
N ALA A 26 9.89 -20.88 -6.75
CA ALA A 26 8.45 -20.91 -6.49
C ALA A 26 8.06 -20.19 -5.18
N LYS A 27 8.90 -20.24 -4.14
CA LYS A 27 8.69 -19.50 -2.88
C LYS A 27 8.80 -17.99 -3.11
N VAL A 28 9.84 -17.57 -3.84
CA VAL A 28 10.11 -16.18 -4.19
C VAL A 28 9.01 -15.61 -5.08
N GLU A 29 8.61 -16.32 -6.13
CA GLU A 29 7.52 -15.93 -7.02
C GLU A 29 6.20 -15.78 -6.25
N ARG A 30 5.89 -16.68 -5.32
CA ARG A 30 4.70 -16.55 -4.48
C ARG A 30 4.72 -15.27 -3.65
N LYS A 31 5.85 -14.92 -3.03
CA LYS A 31 5.98 -13.68 -2.24
C LYS A 31 5.76 -12.45 -3.13
N TYR A 32 6.40 -12.43 -4.30
CA TYR A 32 6.23 -11.37 -5.28
C TYR A 32 4.77 -11.19 -5.72
N GLN A 33 4.10 -12.28 -6.11
CA GLN A 33 2.69 -12.25 -6.52
C GLN A 33 1.76 -11.77 -5.39
N LEU A 34 2.00 -12.17 -4.14
CA LEU A 34 1.23 -11.67 -3.00
C LEU A 34 1.40 -10.16 -2.81
N VAL A 35 2.63 -9.64 -2.91
CA VAL A 35 2.92 -8.20 -2.81
C VAL A 35 2.16 -7.45 -3.91
N VAL A 36 2.28 -7.88 -5.16
CA VAL A 36 1.58 -7.26 -6.30
C VAL A 36 0.07 -7.22 -6.07
N GLN A 37 -0.54 -8.35 -5.69
CA GLN A 37 -1.98 -8.41 -5.45
C GLN A 37 -2.42 -7.57 -4.23
N LEU A 38 -1.62 -7.49 -3.16
CA LEU A 38 -1.93 -6.62 -2.03
C LEU A 38 -1.86 -5.13 -2.42
N ARG A 39 -0.90 -4.74 -3.27
CA ARG A 39 -0.80 -3.37 -3.81
C ARG A 39 -2.00 -3.03 -4.69
N ASP A 40 -2.44 -3.95 -5.54
CA ASP A 40 -3.67 -3.80 -6.33
C ASP A 40 -4.89 -3.59 -5.43
N LEU A 41 -5.03 -4.40 -4.38
CA LEU A 41 -6.13 -4.26 -3.43
C LEU A 41 -6.11 -2.92 -2.69
N ILE A 42 -4.93 -2.42 -2.28
CA ILE A 42 -4.79 -1.09 -1.66
C ILE A 42 -5.29 -0.01 -2.62
N THR A 43 -4.91 -0.08 -3.89
CA THR A 43 -5.38 0.85 -4.93
C THR A 43 -6.89 0.82 -5.06
N LEU A 44 -7.49 -0.37 -5.13
CA LEU A 44 -8.95 -0.54 -5.19
C LEU A 44 -9.66 0.02 -3.94
N ILE A 45 -9.13 -0.24 -2.73
CA ILE A 45 -9.69 0.32 -1.48
C ILE A 45 -9.61 1.85 -1.47
N ARG A 46 -8.52 2.45 -1.99
CA ARG A 46 -8.40 3.91 -2.12
C ARG A 46 -9.41 4.47 -3.11
N GLN A 47 -9.61 3.83 -4.25
CA GLN A 47 -10.62 4.22 -5.24
C GLN A 47 -12.02 4.11 -4.66
N HIS A 48 -12.32 3.02 -3.94
CA HIS A 48 -13.58 2.84 -3.22
C HIS A 48 -13.79 3.93 -2.17
N ARG A 49 -12.76 4.30 -1.40
CA ARG A 49 -12.80 5.41 -0.43
C ARG A 49 -13.16 6.74 -1.09
N THR A 50 -12.55 7.02 -2.24
CA THR A 50 -12.85 8.21 -3.04
C THR A 50 -14.31 8.21 -3.50
N ALA A 51 -14.74 7.15 -4.18
CA ALA A 51 -16.10 7.05 -4.70
C ALA A 51 -17.18 7.13 -3.61
N THR A 52 -17.00 6.39 -2.51
CA THR A 52 -17.94 6.43 -1.38
C THR A 52 -17.94 7.76 -0.65
N HIS A 53 -16.79 8.45 -0.54
CA HIS A 53 -16.76 9.79 0.03
C HIS A 53 -17.57 10.78 -0.80
N TYR A 54 -17.35 10.80 -2.13
CA TYR A 54 -18.10 11.70 -3.00
C TYR A 54 -19.61 11.42 -2.96
N GLN A 55 -20.01 10.15 -2.87
CA GLN A 55 -21.42 9.80 -2.67
C GLN A 55 -21.96 10.30 -1.32
N LEU A 56 -21.24 10.08 -0.22
CA LEU A 56 -21.70 10.43 1.12
C LEU A 56 -21.72 11.95 1.38
N MET A 57 -20.82 12.70 0.74
CA MET A 57 -20.66 14.13 0.97
C MET A 57 -21.43 14.99 -0.04
N PHE A 58 -21.56 14.55 -1.30
CA PHE A 58 -22.11 15.35 -2.39
C PHE A 58 -23.28 14.68 -3.14
N ASP A 59 -23.77 13.52 -2.67
CA ASP A 59 -24.81 12.70 -3.31
C ASP A 59 -24.59 12.39 -4.80
N GLN A 60 -23.32 12.36 -5.24
CA GLN A 60 -22.98 12.04 -6.63
C GLN A 60 -23.18 10.54 -6.93
N LYS A 61 -24.25 10.20 -7.67
CA LYS A 61 -24.60 8.82 -8.03
C LYS A 61 -23.65 8.22 -9.08
N LYS A 62 -22.54 7.61 -8.64
CA LYS A 62 -21.64 6.77 -9.49
C LYS A 62 -21.76 5.27 -9.17
N VAL A 63 -23.00 4.78 -9.04
CA VAL A 63 -23.31 3.41 -8.55
C VAL A 63 -22.59 2.31 -9.34
N LYS A 64 -22.63 2.36 -10.69
CA LYS A 64 -22.00 1.33 -11.54
C LYS A 64 -20.49 1.25 -11.38
N GLN A 65 -19.82 2.39 -11.19
CA GLN A 65 -18.37 2.42 -10.98
C GLN A 65 -18.02 1.77 -9.64
N LEU A 66 -18.83 2.03 -8.61
CA LEU A 66 -18.60 1.48 -7.29
C LEU A 66 -18.81 -0.02 -7.24
N GLU A 67 -19.89 -0.54 -7.85
CA GLU A 67 -20.14 -1.99 -7.96
C GLU A 67 -18.99 -2.71 -8.66
N LYS A 68 -18.42 -2.10 -9.71
CA LYS A 68 -17.22 -2.64 -10.38
C LYS A 68 -16.03 -2.71 -9.43
N ILE A 69 -15.74 -1.63 -8.69
CA ILE A 69 -14.63 -1.59 -7.72
C ILE A 69 -14.85 -2.66 -6.63
N GLU A 70 -16.07 -2.79 -6.10
CA GLU A 70 -16.39 -3.79 -5.06
C GLU A 70 -16.16 -5.23 -5.58
N LEU A 71 -16.55 -5.53 -6.81
CA LEU A 71 -16.30 -6.83 -7.45
C LEU A 71 -14.80 -7.10 -7.67
N GLU A 72 -14.05 -6.08 -8.10
CA GLU A 72 -12.60 -6.17 -8.29
C GLU A 72 -11.88 -6.40 -6.95
N MET A 73 -12.32 -5.73 -5.87
CA MET A 73 -11.81 -5.96 -4.51
C MET A 73 -12.04 -7.40 -4.05
N GLU A 74 -13.26 -7.93 -4.25
CA GLU A 74 -13.58 -9.33 -3.90
C GLU A 74 -12.72 -10.31 -4.70
N THR A 75 -12.59 -10.10 -6.01
CA THR A 75 -11.78 -10.94 -6.89
C THR A 75 -10.32 -10.94 -6.47
N CYS A 76 -9.76 -9.78 -6.13
CA CYS A 76 -8.39 -9.65 -5.66
C CYS A 76 -8.17 -10.41 -4.33
N CYS A 77 -9.11 -10.32 -3.38
CA CYS A 77 -9.04 -11.11 -2.14
C CYS A 77 -9.06 -12.63 -2.40
N LEU A 78 -9.88 -13.10 -3.32
CA LEU A 78 -9.93 -14.53 -3.67
C LEU A 78 -8.61 -15.00 -4.30
N LYS A 79 -8.01 -14.18 -5.17
CA LYS A 79 -6.66 -14.44 -5.73
C LYS A 79 -5.61 -14.56 -4.63
N LEU A 80 -5.58 -13.62 -3.68
CA LEU A 80 -4.67 -13.66 -2.53
C LEU A 80 -4.78 -14.98 -1.75
N ILE A 81 -6.00 -15.42 -1.43
CA ILE A 81 -6.24 -16.69 -0.75
C ILE A 81 -5.75 -17.90 -1.57
N SER A 82 -5.86 -17.83 -2.90
CA SER A 82 -5.42 -18.90 -3.81
C SER A 82 -3.89 -19.01 -3.89
N ILE A 83 -3.18 -17.89 -3.85
CA ILE A 83 -1.71 -17.80 -3.94
C ILE A 83 -1.06 -18.14 -2.60
N ALA A 84 -1.69 -17.74 -1.48
CA ALA A 84 -1.12 -17.87 -0.14
C ALA A 84 -0.80 -19.32 0.24
N HIS A 85 0.32 -19.49 0.96
CA HIS A 85 0.64 -20.76 1.61
C HIS A 85 -0.48 -21.16 2.58
N PHE A 86 -0.69 -22.47 2.76
CA PHE A 86 -1.78 -23.01 3.57
C PHE A 86 -1.89 -22.35 4.95
N ASP A 87 -0.76 -22.20 5.64
CA ASP A 87 -0.70 -21.61 6.99
C ASP A 87 -1.10 -20.13 7.03
N ASN A 88 -0.92 -19.41 5.93
CA ASN A 88 -1.21 -17.97 5.86
C ASN A 88 -2.62 -17.68 5.33
N LYS A 89 -3.32 -18.67 4.75
CA LYS A 89 -4.69 -18.50 4.24
C LYS A 89 -5.68 -17.88 5.24
N PRO A 90 -5.64 -18.19 6.55
CA PRO A 90 -6.52 -17.53 7.52
C PRO A 90 -6.40 -16.00 7.52
N LEU A 91 -5.19 -15.44 7.41
CA LEU A 91 -4.97 -13.98 7.39
C LEU A 91 -5.70 -13.32 6.22
N TYR A 92 -5.56 -13.90 5.02
CA TYR A 92 -6.22 -13.39 3.82
C TYR A 92 -7.75 -13.58 3.83
N ARG A 93 -8.27 -14.61 4.54
CA ARG A 93 -9.72 -14.76 4.76
C ARG A 93 -10.28 -13.69 5.68
N VAL A 94 -9.53 -13.28 6.71
CA VAL A 94 -9.89 -12.15 7.57
C VAL A 94 -9.92 -10.85 6.76
N LEU A 95 -8.89 -10.61 5.94
CA LEU A 95 -8.87 -9.46 5.02
C LEU A 95 -10.09 -9.44 4.08
N HIS A 96 -10.39 -10.56 3.44
CA HIS A 96 -11.56 -10.70 2.58
C HIS A 96 -12.87 -10.39 3.32
N SER A 97 -13.01 -10.88 4.56
CA SER A 97 -14.19 -10.61 5.39
C SER A 97 -14.33 -9.11 5.71
N ASN A 98 -13.23 -8.42 6.00
CA ASN A 98 -13.21 -6.98 6.25
C ASN A 98 -13.55 -6.17 4.98
N VAL A 99 -13.05 -6.58 3.82
CA VAL A 99 -13.40 -6.01 2.51
C VAL A 99 -14.90 -6.16 2.24
N LYS A 100 -15.46 -7.35 2.44
CA LYS A 100 -16.90 -7.59 2.29
C LYS A 100 -17.75 -6.78 3.24
N LEU A 101 -17.31 -6.65 4.49
CA LEU A 101 -18.00 -5.83 5.48
C LEU A 101 -18.06 -4.37 5.02
N LEU A 102 -16.93 -3.83 4.57
CA LEU A 102 -16.84 -2.46 4.05
C LEU A 102 -17.82 -2.24 2.88
N SER A 103 -17.80 -3.08 1.84
CA SER A 103 -18.68 -2.95 0.67
C SER A 103 -20.17 -3.00 1.06
N ARG A 104 -20.53 -3.78 2.09
CA ARG A 104 -21.93 -3.91 2.52
C ARG A 104 -22.41 -2.79 3.45
N SER A 105 -21.50 -2.19 4.22
CA SER A 105 -21.89 -1.28 5.31
C SER A 105 -21.67 0.20 5.02
N TRP A 106 -20.86 0.57 4.02
CA TRP A 106 -20.45 1.96 3.80
C TRP A 106 -21.62 2.94 3.62
N LYS A 107 -22.74 2.48 3.03
CA LYS A 107 -23.96 3.29 2.82
C LYS A 107 -24.58 3.80 4.12
N LYS A 108 -24.28 3.14 5.25
CA LYS A 108 -24.77 3.50 6.59
C LYS A 108 -23.76 4.30 7.39
N HIS A 109 -22.59 4.60 6.83
CA HIS A 109 -21.54 5.33 7.52
C HIS A 109 -21.76 6.84 7.41
N THR A 110 -21.37 7.58 8.46
CA THR A 110 -21.05 9.00 8.32
C THR A 110 -19.78 9.17 7.48
N VAL A 111 -19.54 10.37 6.95
CA VAL A 111 -18.31 10.69 6.23
C VAL A 111 -17.07 10.34 7.06
N SER A 112 -17.03 10.74 8.33
CA SER A 112 -15.92 10.44 9.24
C SER A 112 -15.74 8.94 9.47
N LYS A 113 -16.82 8.20 9.73
CA LYS A 113 -16.75 6.75 9.92
C LYS A 113 -16.24 6.05 8.66
N ASN A 114 -16.65 6.54 7.49
CA ASN A 114 -16.18 6.04 6.20
C ASN A 114 -14.65 6.21 6.06
N GLN A 115 -14.10 7.38 6.41
CA GLN A 115 -12.65 7.59 6.38
C GLN A 115 -11.90 6.67 7.35
N ILE A 116 -12.41 6.48 8.57
CA ILE A 116 -11.80 5.62 9.59
C ILE A 116 -11.72 4.16 9.12
N VAL A 117 -12.85 3.61 8.66
CA VAL A 117 -12.92 2.19 8.27
C VAL A 117 -12.01 1.92 7.07
N HIS A 118 -12.02 2.78 6.06
CA HIS A 118 -11.12 2.65 4.92
C HIS A 118 -9.65 2.82 5.31
N GLY A 119 -9.32 3.83 6.13
CA GLY A 119 -7.95 4.06 6.59
C GLY A 119 -7.40 2.84 7.34
N LYS A 120 -8.22 2.25 8.23
CA LYS A 120 -7.88 1.00 8.92
C LYS A 120 -7.64 -0.14 7.93
N LEU A 121 -8.52 -0.35 6.96
CA LEU A 121 -8.38 -1.45 6.00
C LEU A 121 -7.13 -1.30 5.11
N ILE A 122 -6.82 -0.07 4.68
CA ILE A 122 -5.59 0.24 3.94
C ILE A 122 -4.36 -0.15 4.76
N ARG A 123 -4.28 0.29 6.03
CA ARG A 123 -3.15 -0.06 6.91
C ARG A 123 -3.07 -1.56 7.18
N GLN A 124 -4.20 -2.23 7.43
CA GLN A 124 -4.24 -3.70 7.57
C GLN A 124 -3.71 -4.43 6.35
N THR A 125 -4.03 -3.94 5.15
CA THR A 125 -3.55 -4.54 3.90
C THR A 125 -2.05 -4.30 3.73
N LEU A 126 -1.57 -3.09 4.07
CA LEU A 126 -0.15 -2.77 4.09
C LEU A 126 0.62 -3.65 5.10
N PHE A 127 0.09 -3.92 6.29
CA PHE A 127 0.77 -4.79 7.27
C PHE A 127 1.04 -6.20 6.73
N LEU A 128 0.18 -6.72 5.83
CA LEU A 128 0.46 -7.99 5.16
C LEU A 128 1.59 -7.87 4.14
N VAL A 129 1.73 -6.72 3.48
CA VAL A 129 2.88 -6.44 2.59
C VAL A 129 4.17 -6.42 3.42
N ASP A 130 4.11 -5.77 4.59
CA ASP A 130 5.21 -5.69 5.54
C ASP A 130 5.68 -7.05 6.03
N GLU A 131 4.75 -7.90 6.50
CA GLU A 131 5.06 -9.27 6.89
C GLU A 131 5.77 -10.06 5.78
N ILE A 132 5.37 -9.88 4.52
CA ILE A 132 6.01 -10.54 3.39
C ILE A 132 7.42 -9.98 3.16
N PHE A 133 7.59 -8.65 3.13
CA PHE A 133 8.89 -8.03 2.89
C PHE A 133 9.90 -8.34 3.99
N THR A 134 9.52 -8.20 5.26
CA THR A 134 10.38 -8.56 6.39
C THR A 134 10.81 -10.01 6.29
N ALA A 135 9.87 -10.95 6.06
CA ALA A 135 10.21 -12.35 5.89
C ALA A 135 11.07 -12.62 4.64
N TRP A 136 10.96 -11.80 3.58
CA TRP A 136 11.78 -11.94 2.39
C TRP A 136 13.21 -11.41 2.59
N LEU A 137 13.35 -10.26 3.23
CA LEU A 137 14.62 -9.63 3.56
C LEU A 137 15.45 -10.51 4.51
N VAL A 138 14.80 -11.05 5.56
CA VAL A 138 15.42 -12.00 6.49
C VAL A 138 15.84 -13.29 5.79
N ASP A 139 14.95 -13.89 4.99
CA ASP A 139 15.27 -15.11 4.23
C ASP A 139 16.41 -14.91 3.21
N SER A 140 16.69 -13.66 2.81
CA SER A 140 17.72 -13.31 1.82
C SER A 140 18.98 -12.72 2.45
N GLU A 141 19.05 -12.65 3.79
CA GLU A 141 20.18 -12.09 4.55
C GLU A 141 20.55 -10.66 4.10
N ARG A 142 19.53 -9.82 3.87
CA ARG A 142 19.67 -8.43 3.38
C ARG A 142 19.45 -7.40 4.49
N ASP A 143 20.26 -7.45 5.55
CA ASP A 143 20.10 -6.61 6.76
C ASP A 143 20.11 -5.10 6.47
N GLU A 144 20.94 -4.65 5.53
CA GLU A 144 21.02 -3.23 5.14
C GLU A 144 19.71 -2.75 4.49
N LEU A 145 19.18 -3.52 3.52
CA LEU A 145 17.90 -3.24 2.86
C LEU A 145 16.73 -3.36 3.86
N GLU A 146 16.84 -4.23 4.86
CA GLU A 146 15.85 -4.36 5.91
C GLU A 146 15.76 -3.08 6.76
N GLN A 147 16.90 -2.49 7.12
CA GLN A 147 16.91 -1.24 7.87
C GLN A 147 16.35 -0.07 7.04
N GLU A 148 16.73 0.02 5.77
CA GLU A 148 16.19 1.02 4.84
C GLU A 148 14.67 0.89 4.70
N TYR A 149 14.19 -0.34 4.49
CA TYR A 149 12.78 -0.66 4.39
C TYR A 149 11.99 -0.21 5.63
N ARG A 150 12.47 -0.59 6.83
CA ARG A 150 11.82 -0.24 8.11
C ARG A 150 11.71 1.27 8.32
N ASN A 151 12.75 2.02 7.97
CA ASN A 151 12.78 3.47 8.14
C ASN A 151 11.68 4.15 7.30
N VAL A 152 11.54 3.77 6.03
CA VAL A 152 10.52 4.34 5.13
C VAL A 152 9.13 3.83 5.49
N TRP A 153 8.99 2.53 5.81
CA TRP A 153 7.74 1.90 6.20
C TRP A 153 7.04 2.62 7.37
N GLN A 154 7.78 2.90 8.45
CA GLN A 154 7.22 3.59 9.61
C GLN A 154 6.71 4.99 9.24
N GLY A 155 7.49 5.73 8.43
CA GLY A 155 7.09 7.04 7.93
C GLY A 155 5.80 6.98 7.10
N VAL A 156 5.63 5.94 6.28
CA VAL A 156 4.42 5.73 5.45
C VAL A 156 3.20 5.48 6.33
N ILE A 157 3.29 4.57 7.31
CA ILE A 157 2.16 4.26 8.20
C ILE A 157 1.73 5.48 9.00
N ASP A 158 2.68 6.19 9.61
CA ASP A 158 2.43 7.40 10.38
C ASP A 158 1.79 8.51 9.53
N SER A 159 2.20 8.62 8.26
CA SER A 159 1.64 9.57 7.30
C SER A 159 0.20 9.21 6.94
N LEU A 160 -0.10 7.94 6.72
CA LEU A 160 -1.47 7.47 6.41
C LEU A 160 -2.42 7.63 7.59
N ASP A 161 -1.94 7.47 8.82
CA ASP A 161 -2.72 7.76 10.02
C ASP A 161 -3.03 9.25 10.15
N CYS A 162 -2.01 10.10 10.02
CA CYS A 162 -2.20 11.55 10.00
C CYS A 162 -3.15 11.99 8.86
N LEU A 163 -3.07 11.36 7.69
CA LEU A 163 -3.92 11.66 6.55
C LEU A 163 -5.37 11.26 6.82
N THR A 164 -5.58 10.13 7.50
CA THR A 164 -6.91 9.70 7.92
C THR A 164 -7.52 10.74 8.88
N GLN A 165 -6.73 11.23 9.84
CA GLN A 165 -7.20 12.26 10.77
C GLN A 165 -7.51 13.59 10.07
N LEU A 166 -6.65 14.03 9.15
CA LEU A 166 -6.90 15.23 8.34
C LEU A 166 -8.24 15.11 7.58
N ARG A 167 -8.49 13.96 6.94
CA ARG A 167 -9.73 13.71 6.19
C ARG A 167 -10.98 13.69 7.07
N ILE A 168 -10.88 13.20 8.31
CA ILE A 168 -11.98 13.24 9.29
C ILE A 168 -12.34 14.69 9.63
N CYS A 169 -11.34 15.57 9.73
CA CYS A 169 -11.54 16.97 10.09
C CYS A 169 -12.21 17.82 8.99
N ILE A 170 -12.18 17.39 7.72
CA ILE A 170 -12.78 18.12 6.59
C ILE A 170 -14.27 18.40 6.80
N ASP A 171 -15.00 17.52 7.48
CA ASP A 171 -16.44 17.73 7.72
C ASP A 171 -16.71 18.95 8.62
N GLY A 172 -15.72 19.36 9.44
CA GLY A 172 -15.83 20.45 10.40
C GLY A 172 -15.31 21.81 9.93
N THR A 173 -15.04 22.01 8.63
CA THR A 173 -14.49 23.28 8.08
C THR A 173 -15.30 24.52 8.46
N ASP A 174 -16.60 24.36 8.70
CA ASP A 174 -17.53 25.46 8.96
C ASP A 174 -17.44 25.99 10.40
N SER A 175 -16.71 25.28 11.28
CA SER A 175 -16.50 25.66 12.68
C SER A 175 -15.07 26.14 12.93
N GLU A 176 -14.91 27.13 13.81
CA GLU A 176 -13.57 27.63 14.19
C GLU A 176 -12.68 26.50 14.73
N LEU A 177 -13.20 25.67 15.64
CA LEU A 177 -12.48 24.53 16.18
C LEU A 177 -12.08 23.53 15.08
N GLY A 178 -12.96 23.27 14.11
CA GLY A 178 -12.66 22.38 12.99
C GLY A 178 -11.56 22.94 12.08
N ARG A 179 -11.58 24.25 11.80
CA ARG A 179 -10.50 24.93 11.06
C ARG A 179 -9.16 24.83 11.77
N GLN A 180 -9.13 25.06 13.08
CA GLN A 180 -7.91 24.91 13.89
C GLN A 180 -7.36 23.47 13.84
N ARG A 181 -8.24 22.45 13.90
CA ARG A 181 -7.86 21.05 13.76
C ARG A 181 -7.32 20.72 12.36
N ILE A 182 -7.94 21.24 11.31
CA ILE A 182 -7.44 21.08 9.94
C ILE A 182 -6.04 21.68 9.82
N LEU A 183 -5.85 22.92 10.25
CA LEU A 183 -4.55 23.59 10.22
C LEU A 183 -3.46 22.79 10.97
N HIS A 184 -3.81 22.25 12.14
CA HIS A 184 -2.91 21.38 12.90
C HIS A 184 -2.49 20.15 12.09
N TYR A 185 -3.43 19.44 11.47
CA TYR A 185 -3.11 18.26 10.66
C TYR A 185 -2.42 18.61 9.33
N CYS A 186 -2.69 19.77 8.72
CA CYS A 186 -1.92 20.27 7.57
C CYS A 186 -0.45 20.47 7.94
N LYS A 187 -0.16 21.11 9.08
CA LYS A 187 1.22 21.27 9.59
C LYS A 187 1.91 19.93 9.85
N GLN A 188 1.20 18.97 10.44
CA GLN A 188 1.73 17.63 10.64
C GLN A 188 1.99 16.91 9.31
N MET A 189 1.05 17.00 8.37
CA MET A 189 1.15 16.36 7.06
C MET A 189 2.31 16.92 6.25
N HIS A 190 2.50 18.24 6.25
CA HIS A 190 3.63 18.92 5.61
C HIS A 190 4.97 18.35 6.11
N ARG A 191 5.16 18.28 7.43
CA ARG A 191 6.37 17.70 8.03
C ARG A 191 6.58 16.25 7.63
N LYS A 192 5.52 15.45 7.62
CA LYS A 192 5.58 14.01 7.32
C LYS A 192 5.92 13.75 5.85
N VAL A 193 5.31 14.48 4.93
CA VAL A 193 5.59 14.37 3.48
C VAL A 193 7.00 14.86 3.15
N ASN A 194 7.47 15.96 3.78
CA ASN A 194 8.85 16.41 3.68
C ASN A 194 9.85 15.40 4.25
N HIS A 195 9.51 14.71 5.33
CA HIS A 195 10.36 13.64 5.84
C HIS A 195 10.44 12.48 4.84
N LEU A 196 9.31 12.03 4.29
CA LEU A 196 9.27 10.97 3.28
C LEU A 196 10.07 11.29 2.02
N SER A 197 10.13 12.56 1.58
CA SER A 197 10.97 12.95 0.45
C SER A 197 12.46 12.93 0.76
N LEU A 198 12.85 13.02 2.03
CA LEU A 198 14.26 12.97 2.45
C LEU A 198 14.76 11.55 2.64
N VAL A 199 13.90 10.65 3.12
CA VAL A 199 14.26 9.25 3.41
C VAL A 199 13.90 8.27 2.30
N GLY A 200 13.04 8.67 1.37
CA GLY A 200 12.62 7.81 0.26
C GLY A 200 13.63 7.76 -0.88
N PRO A 201 13.57 6.73 -1.74
CA PRO A 201 14.52 6.56 -2.86
C PRO A 201 14.35 7.62 -3.96
N LEU A 202 13.17 8.26 -4.02
CA LEU A 202 12.88 9.37 -4.92
C LEU A 202 13.42 10.68 -4.30
N SER A 203 14.73 10.90 -4.40
CA SER A 203 15.44 12.07 -3.88
C SER A 203 15.12 13.39 -4.61
N VAL A 204 14.48 13.32 -5.79
CA VAL A 204 14.06 14.51 -6.56
C VAL A 204 12.55 14.69 -6.47
N PRO A 205 12.06 15.81 -5.90
CA PRO A 205 10.64 16.12 -5.87
C PRO A 205 10.05 16.15 -7.27
N SER A 206 8.99 15.35 -7.50
CA SER A 206 8.23 15.42 -8.75
C SER A 206 7.45 16.74 -8.84
N PRO A 207 7.03 17.19 -10.04
CA PRO A 207 6.16 18.35 -10.17
C PRO A 207 4.86 18.24 -9.36
N MET A 208 4.33 17.01 -9.21
CA MET A 208 3.18 16.71 -8.37
C MET A 208 3.48 16.98 -6.90
N TYR A 209 4.65 16.57 -6.41
CA TYR A 209 5.10 16.87 -5.04
C TYR A 209 5.09 18.36 -4.77
N SER A 210 5.80 19.14 -5.58
CA SER A 210 5.92 20.59 -5.39
C SER A 210 4.55 21.27 -5.39
N THR A 211 3.67 20.89 -6.31
CA THR A 211 2.32 21.45 -6.41
C THR A 211 1.49 21.16 -5.16
N THR A 212 1.47 19.92 -4.67
CA THR A 212 0.68 19.52 -3.51
C THR A 212 1.23 20.12 -2.22
N VAL A 213 2.56 20.20 -2.07
CA VAL A 213 3.21 20.83 -0.92
C VAL A 213 2.93 22.32 -0.87
N SER A 214 3.03 23.03 -2.00
CA SER A 214 2.71 24.47 -2.06
C SER A 214 1.25 24.76 -1.70
N LYS A 215 0.30 23.87 -2.05
CA LYS A 215 -1.10 24.00 -1.60
C LYS A 215 -1.23 23.93 -0.08
N ILE A 216 -0.46 23.05 0.58
CA ILE A 216 -0.47 22.92 2.04
C ILE A 216 0.19 24.12 2.70
N GLU A 217 1.31 24.60 2.15
CA GLU A 217 2.02 25.78 2.63
C GLU A 217 1.11 27.01 2.58
N ALA A 218 0.40 27.22 1.46
CA ALA A 218 -0.57 28.31 1.33
C ALA A 218 -1.66 28.27 2.42
N LEU A 219 -2.16 27.08 2.78
CA LEU A 219 -3.13 26.91 3.88
C LEU A 219 -2.52 27.18 5.26
N ILE A 220 -1.23 26.86 5.44
CA ILE A 220 -0.52 27.09 6.70
C ILE A 220 -0.24 28.57 6.90
N GLU A 221 0.13 29.27 5.83
CA GLU A 221 0.45 30.70 5.81
C GLU A 221 -0.80 31.59 5.89
N ASN A 222 -1.93 31.11 5.34
CA ASN A 222 -3.19 31.85 5.30
C ASN A 222 -4.31 31.09 6.05
N PRO A 223 -4.23 30.98 7.39
CA PRO A 223 -5.17 30.18 8.19
C PRO A 223 -6.61 30.75 8.16
N ASP A 224 -6.75 32.04 7.86
CA ASP A 224 -8.03 32.74 7.83
C ASP A 224 -8.82 32.51 6.52
N THR A 225 -8.19 31.92 5.49
CA THR A 225 -8.85 31.59 4.22
C THR A 225 -10.00 30.61 4.43
N PRO A 226 -11.20 30.89 3.89
CA PRO A 226 -12.31 29.93 3.90
C PRO A 226 -11.89 28.61 3.26
N LEU A 227 -12.17 27.50 3.96
CA LEU A 227 -11.80 26.17 3.49
C LEU A 227 -12.94 25.54 2.71
N ASP A 228 -12.71 25.32 1.43
CA ASP A 228 -13.62 24.54 0.59
C ASP A 228 -13.41 23.03 0.84
N LYS A 229 -14.50 22.30 1.09
CA LYS A 229 -14.46 20.87 1.42
C LYS A 229 -13.98 20.03 0.23
N GLU A 230 -14.37 20.39 -0.99
CA GLU A 230 -13.97 19.69 -2.21
C GLU A 230 -12.46 19.86 -2.47
N PHE A 231 -11.96 21.09 -2.38
CA PHE A 231 -10.52 21.40 -2.43
C PHE A 231 -9.74 20.61 -1.38
N MET A 232 -10.20 20.63 -0.12
CA MET A 232 -9.53 19.88 0.95
C MET A 232 -9.51 18.38 0.65
N TYR A 233 -10.60 17.82 0.12
CA TYR A 233 -10.62 16.40 -0.22
C TYR A 233 -9.65 16.08 -1.36
N GLN A 234 -9.64 16.88 -2.42
CA GLN A 234 -8.71 16.76 -3.53
C GLN A 234 -7.25 16.84 -3.06
N LEU A 235 -6.94 17.80 -2.19
CA LEU A 235 -5.62 17.92 -1.58
C LEU A 235 -5.22 16.65 -0.82
N THR A 236 -6.12 16.10 0.00
CA THR A 236 -5.84 14.84 0.71
C THR A 236 -5.76 13.62 -0.21
N ALA A 237 -6.37 13.65 -1.40
CA ALA A 237 -6.23 12.61 -2.40
C ALA A 237 -4.84 12.66 -3.04
N GLU A 238 -4.37 13.85 -3.43
CA GLU A 238 -3.01 14.08 -3.91
C GLU A 238 -1.95 13.68 -2.88
N LEU A 239 -2.15 14.04 -1.62
CA LEU A 239 -1.27 13.61 -0.52
C LEU A 239 -1.23 12.09 -0.35
N SER A 240 -2.38 11.43 -0.50
CA SER A 240 -2.41 9.97 -0.50
C SER A 240 -1.55 9.42 -1.62
N GLU A 241 -1.58 10.03 -2.80
CA GLU A 241 -0.81 9.59 -3.97
C GLU A 241 0.69 9.78 -3.75
N LEU A 242 1.11 10.90 -3.18
CA LEU A 242 2.51 11.14 -2.82
C LEU A 242 3.06 10.08 -1.86
N ILE A 243 2.32 9.78 -0.80
CA ILE A 243 2.72 8.76 0.18
C ILE A 243 2.87 7.39 -0.50
N PHE A 244 1.92 7.03 -1.37
CA PHE A 244 1.98 5.73 -2.05
C PHE A 244 3.04 5.67 -3.14
N SER A 245 3.28 6.75 -3.87
CA SER A 245 4.37 6.83 -4.86
C SER A 245 5.75 6.65 -4.20
N SER A 246 5.95 7.26 -3.02
CA SER A 246 7.16 7.08 -2.23
C SER A 246 7.34 5.62 -1.79
N TYR A 247 6.26 5.01 -1.27
CA TYR A 247 6.29 3.61 -0.86
C TYR A 247 6.49 2.63 -2.02
N ASP A 248 5.85 2.87 -3.17
CA ASP A 248 5.99 2.05 -4.37
C ASP A 248 7.40 2.10 -4.95
N GLY A 249 8.06 3.26 -4.88
CA GLY A 249 9.46 3.39 -5.26
C GLY A 249 10.35 2.42 -4.49
N LEU A 250 10.25 2.46 -3.15
CA LEU A 250 10.97 1.57 -2.24
C LEU A 250 10.67 0.09 -2.49
N VAL A 251 9.37 -0.25 -2.53
CA VAL A 251 8.91 -1.63 -2.74
C VAL A 251 9.43 -2.16 -4.08
N SER A 252 9.44 -1.34 -5.12
CA SER A 252 9.93 -1.71 -6.45
C SER A 252 11.44 -1.94 -6.47
N GLU A 253 12.23 -1.10 -5.80
CA GLU A 253 13.69 -1.26 -5.70
C GLU A 253 14.05 -2.53 -4.92
N ILE A 254 13.48 -2.72 -3.74
CA ILE A 254 13.72 -3.93 -2.94
C ILE A 254 13.26 -5.17 -3.71
N ALA A 255 12.08 -5.12 -4.36
CA ALA A 255 11.60 -6.27 -5.12
C ALA A 255 12.51 -6.63 -6.29
N LYS A 256 13.12 -5.65 -6.99
CA LYS A 256 14.10 -5.90 -8.05
C LYS A 256 15.36 -6.59 -7.53
N ASP A 257 15.83 -6.20 -6.34
CA ASP A 257 17.02 -6.78 -5.73
C ASP A 257 16.78 -8.21 -5.21
N LEU A 258 15.57 -8.47 -4.71
CA LEU A 258 15.19 -9.76 -4.13
C LEU A 258 14.66 -10.76 -5.16
N TYR A 259 14.04 -10.31 -6.26
CA TYR A 259 13.45 -11.17 -7.27
C TYR A 259 14.40 -11.39 -8.45
N GLN A 260 15.18 -12.47 -8.39
CA GLN A 260 16.04 -12.93 -9.48
C GLN A 260 15.60 -14.32 -9.95
N PRO A 261 14.70 -14.42 -10.95
CA PRO A 261 14.24 -15.71 -11.44
C PRO A 261 15.38 -16.47 -12.10
N VAL A 262 15.37 -17.81 -11.98
CA VAL A 262 16.37 -18.64 -12.64
C VAL A 262 16.19 -18.47 -14.16
N PRO A 263 17.25 -18.18 -14.94
CA PRO A 263 17.12 -18.07 -16.38
C PRO A 263 16.45 -19.32 -16.93
N ASN A 264 15.39 -19.16 -17.70
CA ASN A 264 14.82 -20.26 -18.46
C ASN A 264 15.90 -20.72 -19.44
N ILE A 265 16.57 -21.82 -19.10
CA ILE A 265 17.41 -22.55 -20.05
C ILE A 265 16.41 -23.16 -21.03
N MET A 266 16.01 -22.39 -22.04
CA MET A 266 15.32 -22.94 -23.19
C MET A 266 16.26 -23.96 -23.78
N THR A 267 15.89 -25.22 -23.63
CA THR A 267 16.39 -26.34 -24.43
C THR A 267 16.28 -25.94 -25.90
N VAL A 268 17.43 -25.75 -26.54
CA VAL A 268 17.58 -25.87 -28.01
C VAL A 268 17.50 -27.34 -28.36
#